data_AF-A0A521QPX5-F1
#
_entry.id   AF-A0A521QPX5-F1
#
_cell.length_a   1.000
_cell.length_b   1.000
_cell.length_c   1.000
_cell.angle_alpha   90.00
_cell.angle_beta   90.00
_cell.angle_gamma   90.00
#
_symmetry.space_group_name_H-M   'P 1'
#
loop_
_entity.id
_entity.type
_entity.pdbx_description
1 polymer ?
#
loop_
_entity_poly.entity_id
_entity_poly.type
_entity_poly.pdbx_seq_one_letter_code
_entity_poly.pdbx_strand_id
1 'polypeptide(L)'
;MSKFLRIGVHRSNVSGYTSKAWWIRRVGSTVFLKWGAVEVQGVGDGRKVHWTVPPREKEIRCGSVQAATDYVRNAISRRRSHDYEPLASGIPIRRRPASRVAEPKQTLAAILIVDIVQSTEKAARLGDARWTQVMNHYYATVRKELKTLRGKEVVTTGDGVLATFAAPAPAVRCATAIREAVRTLGLEIRAGLHVGEYKVSGPDVVGLALHIGSRLAAKARAGEVLVSSAVRDLISESEIRFKDRGIHQLKGVPKRWRLYRVDG
;
A
#
# COMPACT_ATOMS: atom_id res chain seq x y z
N MET A 1 -6.62 -23.86 14.20
CA MET A 1 -7.05 -22.55 13.65
C MET A 1 -5.82 -21.68 13.61
N SER A 2 -5.43 -21.18 12.44
CA SER A 2 -4.16 -20.49 12.28
C SER A 2 -4.39 -19.02 11.95
N LYS A 3 -3.70 -18.15 12.65
CA LYS A 3 -3.80 -16.69 12.54
C LYS A 3 -2.42 -16.13 12.29
N PHE A 4 -2.39 -15.09 11.49
CA PHE A 4 -1.14 -14.57 10.97
C PHE A 4 -1.21 -13.05 10.90
N LEU A 5 -0.17 -12.38 11.38
CA LEU A 5 0.02 -10.95 11.27
C LEU A 5 1.13 -10.68 10.26
N ARG A 6 0.90 -9.81 9.29
CA ARG A 6 1.97 -9.40 8.36
C ARG A 6 2.96 -8.51 9.12
N ILE A 7 4.21 -8.92 9.19
CA ILE A 7 5.26 -8.09 9.77
C ILE A 7 5.60 -6.98 8.77
N GLY A 8 5.05 -5.79 8.99
CA GLY A 8 5.77 -4.56 8.67
C GLY A 8 6.51 -4.16 9.94
N VAL A 9 7.83 -3.96 9.90
CA VAL A 9 8.62 -3.60 11.08
C VAL A 9 7.89 -2.53 11.90
N HIS A 10 7.39 -2.92 13.07
CA HIS A 10 6.73 -2.03 14.01
C HIS A 10 7.78 -1.03 14.51
N ARG A 11 7.92 0.12 13.84
CA ARG A 11 8.73 1.22 14.34
C ARG A 11 7.83 2.06 15.24
N SER A 12 8.24 2.16 16.51
CA SER A 12 7.58 2.84 17.63
C SER A 12 7.18 4.30 17.39
N ASN A 13 7.59 4.94 16.29
CA ASN A 13 7.40 6.38 16.04
C ASN A 13 6.61 6.70 14.75
N VAL A 14 5.77 5.79 14.23
CA VAL A 14 4.91 6.11 13.08
C VAL A 14 3.44 5.91 13.44
N SER A 15 2.79 7.02 13.80
CA SER A 15 1.33 7.11 13.88
C SER A 15 0.75 6.92 12.48
N GLY A 16 0.17 5.75 12.23
CA GLY A 16 -0.61 5.41 11.05
C GLY A 16 0.04 4.39 10.12
N TYR A 17 -0.13 3.09 10.40
CA TYR A 17 -0.13 2.02 9.40
C TYR A 17 -1.06 0.88 9.80
N THR A 18 -1.86 0.42 8.84
CA THR A 18 -2.67 -0.80 8.96
C THR A 18 -1.78 -2.02 8.74
N SER A 19 -1.46 -2.74 9.81
CA SER A 19 -0.93 -4.09 9.67
C SER A 19 -2.04 -4.95 9.05
N LYS A 20 -1.73 -5.91 8.17
CA LYS A 20 -2.76 -6.83 7.64
C LYS A 20 -2.72 -8.12 8.44
N ALA A 21 -3.85 -8.56 8.96
CA ALA A 21 -3.96 -9.90 9.54
C ALA A 21 -4.80 -10.83 8.68
N TRP A 22 -4.55 -12.12 8.86
CA TRP A 22 -5.21 -13.19 8.15
C TRP A 22 -5.51 -14.35 9.10
N TRP A 23 -6.61 -15.05 8.84
CA TRP A 23 -7.08 -16.19 9.60
C TRP A 23 -7.54 -17.27 8.65
N ILE A 24 -7.25 -18.52 9.01
CA ILE A 24 -7.74 -19.71 8.33
C ILE A 24 -8.22 -20.75 9.34
N ARG A 25 -9.35 -21.36 9.03
CA ARG A 25 -9.90 -22.50 9.76
C ARG A 25 -10.45 -23.50 8.77
N ARG A 26 -10.17 -24.79 8.98
CA ARG A 26 -10.83 -25.89 8.27
C ARG A 26 -11.87 -26.54 9.17
N VAL A 27 -12.99 -26.95 8.58
CA VAL A 27 -13.99 -27.84 9.18
C VAL A 27 -14.40 -28.84 8.09
N GLY A 28 -14.10 -30.12 8.28
CA GLY A 28 -14.35 -31.14 7.24
C GLY A 28 -13.65 -30.79 5.91
N SER A 29 -14.41 -30.80 4.82
CA SER A 29 -13.98 -30.41 3.47
C SER A 29 -14.09 -28.91 3.18
N THR A 30 -14.43 -28.09 4.18
CA THR A 30 -14.65 -26.64 4.03
C THR A 30 -13.54 -25.85 4.72
N VAL A 31 -13.09 -24.78 4.07
CA VAL A 31 -12.09 -23.83 4.55
C VAL A 31 -12.72 -22.44 4.67
N PHE A 32 -12.54 -21.82 5.84
CA PHE A 32 -12.95 -20.46 6.15
C PHE A 32 -11.73 -19.57 6.24
N LEU A 33 -11.84 -18.39 5.61
CA LEU A 33 -10.81 -17.36 5.57
C LEU A 33 -11.34 -16.05 6.12
N LYS A 34 -10.50 -15.31 6.85
CA LYS A 34 -10.76 -13.92 7.24
C LYS A 34 -9.50 -13.09 7.01
N TRP A 35 -9.66 -11.86 6.53
CA TRP A 35 -8.54 -10.95 6.34
C TRP A 35 -8.96 -9.50 6.37
N GLY A 36 -8.05 -8.63 6.80
CA GLY A 36 -8.35 -7.21 6.95
C GLY A 36 -7.22 -6.43 7.58
N ALA A 37 -7.46 -5.13 7.68
CA ALA A 37 -6.60 -4.22 8.42
C ALA A 37 -6.73 -4.47 9.92
N VAL A 38 -5.59 -4.41 10.61
CA VAL A 38 -5.48 -4.51 12.06
C VAL A 38 -4.60 -3.39 12.61
N GLU A 39 -4.90 -3.02 13.85
CA GLU A 39 -4.10 -2.16 14.70
C GLU A 39 -3.32 -3.05 15.67
N VAL A 40 -2.04 -2.71 15.91
CA VAL A 40 -1.16 -3.41 16.84
C VAL A 40 -0.79 -2.42 17.94
N GLN A 41 -1.01 -2.82 19.19
CA GLN A 41 -0.68 -2.02 20.37
C GLN A 41 0.32 -2.78 21.25
N GLY A 42 1.42 -2.15 21.61
CA GLY A 42 2.51 -2.80 22.35
C GLY A 42 3.51 -3.51 21.42
N VAL A 43 4.51 -4.15 22.02
CA VAL A 43 5.66 -4.76 21.32
C VAL A 43 5.94 -6.17 21.84
N GLY A 44 6.62 -6.98 21.01
CA GLY A 44 6.99 -8.36 21.36
C GLY A 44 5.77 -9.24 21.65
N ASP A 45 5.92 -10.17 22.59
CA ASP A 45 4.89 -11.14 22.93
C ASP A 45 3.69 -10.53 23.67
N GLY A 46 3.83 -9.32 24.22
CA GLY A 46 2.78 -8.60 24.93
C GLY A 46 1.85 -7.76 24.04
N ARG A 47 2.06 -7.76 22.71
CA ARG A 47 1.28 -6.92 21.79
C ARG A 47 -0.17 -7.41 21.66
N LYS A 48 -1.09 -6.45 21.58
CA LYS A 48 -2.51 -6.67 21.31
C LYS A 48 -2.82 -6.32 19.87
N VAL A 49 -3.52 -7.21 19.17
CA VAL A 49 -3.89 -7.05 17.76
C VAL A 49 -5.40 -6.96 17.65
N HIS A 50 -5.90 -5.92 16.98
CA HIS A 50 -7.33 -5.67 16.84
C HIS A 50 -7.71 -5.44 15.38
N TRP A 51 -8.82 -6.01 14.91
CA TRP A 51 -9.38 -5.62 13.63
C TRP A 51 -9.83 -4.16 13.69
N THR A 52 -9.39 -3.34 12.74
CA THR A 52 -9.79 -1.93 12.64
C THR A 52 -11.21 -1.77 12.09
N VAL A 53 -11.65 -2.75 11.28
CA VAL A 53 -13.00 -2.91 10.72
C VAL A 53 -13.34 -4.41 10.70
N PRO A 54 -14.62 -4.80 10.58
CA PRO A 54 -14.98 -6.19 10.36
C PRO A 54 -14.15 -6.80 9.23
N PRO A 55 -13.44 -7.93 9.46
CA PRO A 55 -12.60 -8.52 8.43
C PRO A 55 -13.46 -9.04 7.28
N ARG A 56 -12.89 -9.04 6.07
CA ARG A 56 -13.49 -9.74 4.94
C ARG A 56 -13.45 -11.23 5.20
N GLU A 57 -14.51 -11.93 4.82
CA GLU A 57 -14.63 -13.37 5.04
C GLU A 57 -14.86 -14.10 3.72
N LYS A 58 -14.36 -15.34 3.62
CA LYS A 58 -14.62 -16.22 2.47
C LYS A 58 -14.72 -17.67 2.93
N GLU A 59 -15.75 -18.36 2.44
CA GLU A 59 -15.91 -19.80 2.53
C GLU A 59 -15.43 -20.46 1.23
N ILE A 60 -14.74 -21.58 1.36
CA ILE A 60 -14.23 -22.38 0.25
C ILE A 60 -14.60 -23.83 0.51
N ARG A 61 -15.40 -24.40 -0.40
CA ARG A 61 -15.77 -25.82 -0.37
C ARG A 61 -14.79 -26.58 -1.25
N CYS A 62 -13.99 -27.46 -0.66
CA CYS A 62 -12.92 -28.16 -1.36
C CYS A 62 -13.33 -29.55 -1.89
N GLY A 63 -14.58 -29.97 -1.68
CA GLY A 63 -15.10 -31.26 -2.14
C GLY A 63 -14.65 -32.47 -1.31
N SER A 64 -13.42 -32.47 -0.79
CA SER A 64 -12.90 -33.53 0.09
C SER A 64 -12.07 -32.99 1.25
N VAL A 65 -11.89 -33.82 2.29
CA VAL A 65 -11.04 -33.49 3.44
C VAL A 65 -9.57 -33.35 3.04
N GLN A 66 -9.11 -34.19 2.10
CA GLN A 66 -7.75 -34.14 1.58
C GLN A 66 -7.47 -32.83 0.83
N ALA A 67 -8.36 -32.46 -0.10
CA ALA A 67 -8.24 -31.20 -0.85
C ALA A 67 -8.28 -29.97 0.07
N ALA A 68 -9.12 -29.98 1.11
CA ALA A 68 -9.14 -28.92 2.11
C ALA A 68 -7.83 -28.85 2.92
N THR A 69 -7.22 -29.99 3.23
CA THR A 69 -5.94 -30.07 3.94
C THR A 69 -4.80 -29.51 3.09
N ASP A 70 -4.75 -29.90 1.81
CA ASP A 70 -3.75 -29.40 0.86
C ASP A 70 -3.92 -27.90 0.60
N TYR A 71 -5.17 -27.42 0.51
CA TYR A 71 -5.47 -25.99 0.42
C TYR A 71 -4.90 -25.21 1.62
N VAL A 72 -5.16 -25.68 2.84
CA VAL A 72 -4.66 -25.03 4.06
C VAL A 72 -3.14 -25.01 4.09
N ARG A 73 -2.48 -26.14 3.77
CA ARG A 73 -1.02 -26.25 3.72
C ARG A 73 -0.43 -25.23 2.73
N ASN A 74 -0.97 -25.18 1.52
CA ASN A 74 -0.54 -24.24 0.49
C ASN A 74 -0.81 -22.79 0.87
N ALA A 75 -1.98 -22.50 1.43
CA ALA A 75 -2.36 -21.15 1.87
C ALA A 75 -1.47 -20.62 3.01
N ILE A 76 -1.04 -21.50 3.92
CA ILE A 76 -0.09 -21.17 4.99
C ILE A 76 1.31 -20.99 4.42
N SER A 77 1.79 -21.92 3.60
CA SER A 77 3.12 -21.86 2.97
C SER A 77 3.31 -20.55 2.19
N ARG A 78 2.34 -20.21 1.34
CA ARG A 78 2.33 -18.95 0.58
C ARG A 78 2.37 -17.72 1.48
N ARG A 79 1.87 -17.75 2.72
CA ARG A 79 1.85 -16.56 3.59
C ARG A 79 3.06 -16.46 4.48
N ARG A 80 3.64 -17.58 4.89
CA ARG A 80 4.95 -17.61 5.54
C ARG A 80 6.03 -16.99 4.66
N SER A 81 5.92 -17.13 3.34
CA SER A 81 6.81 -16.38 2.45
C SER A 81 6.61 -14.87 2.58
N HIS A 82 5.39 -14.36 2.68
CA HIS A 82 5.09 -12.92 2.77
C HIS A 82 5.36 -12.26 4.16
N ASP A 83 6.31 -12.79 4.94
CA ASP A 83 6.68 -12.33 6.30
C ASP A 83 5.51 -12.22 7.28
N TYR A 84 4.61 -13.21 7.24
CA TYR A 84 3.57 -13.32 8.25
C TYR A 84 4.05 -14.12 9.45
N GLU A 85 3.91 -13.56 10.64
CA GLU A 85 4.14 -14.29 11.89
C GLU A 85 2.85 -14.92 12.44
N PRO A 86 2.94 -16.08 13.11
CA PRO A 86 1.79 -16.67 13.80
C PRO A 86 1.33 -15.81 14.98
N LEU A 87 0.01 -15.71 15.18
CA LEU A 87 -0.59 -15.12 16.38
C LEU A 87 -1.16 -16.20 17.30
N ALA A 88 -0.82 -16.14 18.59
CA ALA A 88 -1.30 -17.07 19.60
C ALA A 88 -2.77 -16.81 19.99
N SER A 89 -3.20 -15.55 20.05
CA SER A 89 -4.52 -15.15 20.57
C SER A 89 -5.56 -14.84 19.47
N GLY A 90 -6.82 -14.70 19.86
CA GLY A 90 -7.88 -14.16 18.99
C GLY A 90 -7.59 -12.71 18.59
N ILE A 91 -8.00 -12.32 17.39
CA ILE A 91 -8.01 -10.91 16.98
C ILE A 91 -9.42 -10.39 17.23
N PRO A 92 -9.68 -9.69 18.35
CA PRO A 92 -10.98 -9.08 18.59
C PRO A 92 -11.25 -7.93 17.61
N ILE A 93 -12.52 -7.70 17.33
CA ILE A 93 -12.95 -6.45 16.70
C ILE A 93 -12.86 -5.36 17.77
N ARG A 94 -12.17 -4.25 17.48
CA ARG A 94 -12.16 -3.11 18.40
C ARG A 94 -13.55 -2.48 18.43
N ARG A 95 -14.31 -2.72 19.51
CA ARG A 95 -15.49 -1.90 19.82
C ARG A 95 -14.97 -0.54 20.31
N ARG A 96 -14.92 0.44 19.42
CA ARG A 96 -14.67 1.82 19.83
C ARG A 96 -15.89 2.25 20.67
N PRO A 97 -15.73 2.79 21.89
CA PRO A 97 -16.84 3.47 22.54
C PRO A 97 -17.35 4.54 21.57
N ALA A 98 -18.66 4.75 21.51
CA ALA A 98 -19.30 5.73 20.65
C ALA A 98 -18.88 7.15 21.04
N SER A 99 -17.63 7.52 20.77
CA SER A 99 -17.25 8.92 20.66
C SER A 99 -18.03 9.44 19.47
N ARG A 100 -18.87 10.46 19.70
CA ARG A 100 -19.57 11.29 18.69
C ARG A 100 -18.84 11.19 17.34
N VAL A 101 -19.55 10.78 16.29
CA VAL A 101 -19.01 10.70 14.93
C VAL A 101 -18.32 12.02 14.62
N ALA A 102 -17.02 12.09 14.81
CA ALA A 102 -16.23 13.23 14.39
C ALA A 102 -16.36 13.22 12.88
N GLU A 103 -16.86 14.31 12.30
CA GLU A 103 -16.93 14.43 10.86
C GLU A 103 -15.59 14.02 10.24
N PRO A 104 -15.59 13.21 9.17
CA PRO A 104 -14.36 12.69 8.61
C PRO A 104 -13.46 13.87 8.22
N LYS A 105 -12.33 14.01 8.92
CA LYS A 105 -11.41 15.15 8.78
C LYS A 105 -10.90 15.22 7.35
N GLN A 106 -11.39 16.20 6.61
CA GLN A 106 -10.90 16.53 5.28
C GLN A 106 -9.50 17.11 5.42
N THR A 107 -8.55 16.53 4.70
CA THR A 107 -7.14 16.90 4.78
C THR A 107 -6.62 17.13 3.36
N LEU A 108 -5.99 18.29 3.13
CA LEU A 108 -5.23 18.57 1.91
C LEU A 108 -3.83 17.96 2.03
N ALA A 109 -3.38 17.23 1.02
CA ALA A 109 -2.03 16.69 0.97
C ALA A 109 -1.52 16.52 -0.46
N ALA A 110 -0.21 16.38 -0.59
CA ALA A 110 0.41 15.79 -1.77
C ALA A 110 0.30 14.27 -1.68
N ILE A 111 -0.27 13.65 -2.70
CA ILE A 111 -0.52 12.21 -2.81
C ILE A 111 0.47 11.65 -3.80
N LEU A 112 1.23 10.64 -3.38
CA LEU A 112 2.17 9.87 -4.18
C LEU A 112 1.62 8.46 -4.38
N ILE A 113 1.52 8.04 -5.64
CA ILE A 113 1.30 6.66 -6.03
C ILE A 113 2.56 6.14 -6.70
N VAL A 114 3.04 4.97 -6.27
CA VAL A 114 4.16 4.24 -6.87
C VAL A 114 3.68 2.85 -7.25
N ASP A 115 4.07 2.37 -8.42
CA ASP A 115 3.72 1.05 -8.93
C ASP A 115 4.92 0.41 -9.62
N ILE A 116 5.09 -0.92 -9.48
CA ILE A 116 6.19 -1.63 -10.12
C ILE A 116 5.81 -1.94 -11.56
N VAL A 117 6.71 -1.62 -12.49
CA VAL A 117 6.54 -1.93 -13.91
C VAL A 117 6.64 -3.44 -14.11
N GLN A 118 5.63 -4.01 -14.78
CA GLN A 118 5.59 -5.43 -15.16
C GLN A 118 5.80 -6.40 -13.98
N SER A 119 5.28 -6.04 -12.80
CA SER A 119 5.46 -6.83 -11.57
C SER A 119 4.97 -8.27 -11.70
N THR A 120 3.81 -8.50 -12.32
CA THR A 120 3.25 -9.84 -12.54
C THR A 120 4.17 -10.70 -13.40
N GLU A 121 4.70 -10.16 -14.49
CA GLU A 121 5.63 -10.85 -15.39
C GLU A 121 6.96 -11.17 -14.67
N LYS A 122 7.48 -10.22 -13.90
CA LYS A 122 8.68 -10.42 -13.06
C LYS A 122 8.45 -11.49 -12.00
N ALA A 123 7.30 -11.47 -11.33
CA ALA A 123 6.92 -12.47 -10.33
C ALA A 123 6.86 -13.88 -10.95
N ALA A 124 6.20 -14.02 -12.11
CA ALA A 124 6.10 -15.28 -12.84
C ALA A 124 7.49 -15.83 -13.24
N ARG A 125 8.38 -14.96 -13.73
CA ARG A 125 9.73 -15.35 -14.14
C ARG A 125 10.63 -15.75 -12.97
N LEU A 126 10.52 -15.06 -11.83
CA LEU A 126 11.38 -15.27 -10.66
C LEU A 126 10.89 -16.41 -9.76
N GLY A 127 9.59 -16.74 -9.82
CA GLY A 127 8.93 -17.64 -8.88
C GLY A 127 8.68 -16.99 -7.51
N ASP A 128 7.68 -17.53 -6.79
CA ASP A 128 7.14 -16.91 -5.57
C ASP A 128 8.19 -16.63 -4.49
N ALA A 129 9.13 -17.56 -4.25
CA ALA A 129 10.13 -17.43 -3.19
C ALA A 129 11.11 -16.26 -3.46
N ARG A 130 11.64 -16.18 -4.68
CA ARG A 130 12.57 -15.10 -5.05
C ARG A 130 11.84 -13.77 -5.21
N TRP A 131 10.63 -13.78 -5.76
CA TRP A 131 9.80 -12.58 -5.85
C TRP A 131 9.50 -11.99 -4.46
N THR A 132 9.18 -12.85 -3.49
CA THR A 132 8.98 -12.46 -2.11
C THR A 132 10.20 -11.72 -1.55
N GLN A 133 11.41 -12.26 -1.73
CA GLN A 133 12.65 -11.62 -1.27
C GLN A 133 12.85 -10.24 -1.93
N VAL A 134 12.61 -10.13 -3.24
CA VAL A 134 12.68 -8.86 -3.97
C VAL A 134 11.68 -7.84 -3.41
N MET A 135 10.45 -8.27 -3.15
CA MET A 135 9.41 -7.41 -2.57
C MET A 135 9.76 -6.92 -1.17
N ASN A 136 10.40 -7.75 -0.34
CA ASN A 136 10.85 -7.33 0.99
C ASN A 136 11.89 -6.21 0.92
N HIS A 137 12.86 -6.31 0.01
CA HIS A 137 13.85 -5.25 -0.23
C HIS A 137 13.22 -4.00 -0.83
N TYR A 138 12.27 -4.15 -1.75
CA TYR A 138 11.50 -3.04 -2.31
C TYR A 138 10.77 -2.26 -1.21
N TYR A 139 10.01 -2.95 -0.35
CA TYR A 139 9.28 -2.30 0.74
C TYR A 139 10.20 -1.65 1.77
N ALA A 140 11.33 -2.28 2.09
CA ALA A 140 12.33 -1.68 2.98
C ALA A 140 12.90 -0.37 2.38
N THR A 141 13.20 -0.38 1.08
CA THR A 141 13.69 0.79 0.34
C THR A 141 12.67 1.91 0.31
N VAL A 142 11.42 1.61 -0.08
CA VAL A 142 10.33 2.61 -0.10
C VAL A 142 10.12 3.23 1.26
N ARG A 143 10.04 2.42 2.33
CA ARG A 143 9.83 2.92 3.69
C ARG A 143 11.00 3.75 4.21
N LYS A 144 12.23 3.44 3.80
CA LYS A 144 13.41 4.25 4.11
C LYS A 144 13.23 5.65 3.51
N GLU A 145 12.94 5.75 2.21
CA GLU A 145 12.81 7.05 1.53
C GLU A 145 11.60 7.86 2.03
N LEU A 146 10.47 7.20 2.29
CA LEU A 146 9.32 7.83 2.92
C LEU A 146 9.67 8.43 4.29
N LYS A 147 10.40 7.68 5.13
CA LYS A 147 10.84 8.18 6.44
C LYS A 147 11.77 9.39 6.29
N THR A 148 12.75 9.31 5.40
CA THR A 148 13.71 10.39 5.14
C THR A 148 13.01 11.69 4.73
N LEU A 149 11.98 11.59 3.88
CA LEU A 149 11.28 12.73 3.32
C LEU A 149 9.94 13.03 4.01
N ARG A 150 9.73 12.46 5.20
CA ARG A 150 8.56 12.70 6.07
C ARG A 150 7.22 12.38 5.39
N GLY A 151 7.21 11.41 4.49
CA GLY A 151 6.02 10.83 3.90
C GLY A 151 5.33 9.85 4.84
N LYS A 152 4.01 9.74 4.72
CA LYS A 152 3.18 8.74 5.42
C LYS A 152 2.60 7.80 4.37
N GLU A 153 3.06 6.56 4.26
CA GLU A 153 2.33 5.54 3.48
C GLU A 153 0.98 5.26 4.18
N VAL A 154 -0.04 5.09 3.36
CA VAL A 154 -1.44 5.01 3.76
C VAL A 154 -1.96 3.61 3.49
N VAL A 155 -1.68 3.11 2.27
CA VAL A 155 -2.08 1.78 1.85
C VAL A 155 -1.03 1.20 0.91
N THR A 156 -0.86 -0.12 1.03
CA THR A 156 -0.06 -0.93 0.12
C THR A 156 -0.95 -1.98 -0.54
N THR A 157 -0.92 -2.03 -1.87
CA THR A 157 -1.76 -2.92 -2.70
C THR A 157 -0.88 -3.78 -3.61
N GLY A 158 -0.54 -4.99 -3.16
CA GLY A 158 0.27 -5.93 -3.93
C GLY A 158 1.73 -5.50 -4.02
N ASP A 159 2.03 -4.70 -5.04
CA ASP A 159 3.31 -4.09 -5.40
C ASP A 159 3.25 -2.54 -5.45
N GLY A 160 2.03 -1.98 -5.45
CA GLY A 160 1.80 -0.55 -5.42
C GLY A 160 1.78 0.04 -4.01
N VAL A 161 2.21 1.30 -3.90
CA VAL A 161 2.28 2.10 -2.67
C VAL A 161 1.53 3.42 -2.85
N LEU A 162 0.72 3.77 -1.85
CA LEU A 162 0.10 5.09 -1.70
C LEU A 162 0.67 5.78 -0.47
N ALA A 163 1.20 6.99 -0.65
CA ALA A 163 1.70 7.83 0.43
C ALA A 163 1.20 9.26 0.34
N THR A 164 1.19 9.95 1.49
CA THR A 164 0.84 11.36 1.59
C THR A 164 1.95 12.18 2.22
N PHE A 165 2.04 13.44 1.81
CA PHE A 165 3.02 14.42 2.29
C PHE A 165 2.31 15.75 2.55
N ALA A 166 2.82 16.50 3.53
CA ALA A 166 2.31 17.84 3.82
C ALA A 166 2.59 18.86 2.70
N ALA A 167 3.64 18.61 1.90
CA ALA A 167 4.05 19.47 0.79
C ALA A 167 4.43 18.64 -0.44
N PRO A 168 4.28 19.18 -1.67
CA PRO A 168 4.53 18.44 -2.90
C PRO A 168 6.01 18.20 -3.21
N ALA A 169 6.91 19.13 -2.88
CA ALA A 169 8.33 18.96 -3.23
C ALA A 169 9.00 17.75 -2.54
N PRO A 170 8.81 17.49 -1.23
CA PRO A 170 9.28 16.26 -0.59
C PRO A 170 8.70 14.99 -1.22
N ALA A 171 7.44 15.03 -1.69
CA ALA A 171 6.81 13.90 -2.34
C ALA A 171 7.48 13.57 -3.68
N VAL A 172 7.79 14.60 -4.48
CA VAL A 172 8.50 14.43 -5.75
C VAL A 172 9.91 13.88 -5.51
N ARG A 173 10.66 14.46 -4.56
CA ARG A 173 11.97 13.94 -4.16
C ARG A 173 11.90 12.47 -3.73
N CYS A 174 10.83 12.08 -3.04
CA CYS A 174 10.67 10.71 -2.57
C CYS A 174 10.43 9.76 -3.73
N ALA A 175 9.57 10.14 -4.68
CA ALA A 175 9.34 9.36 -5.89
C ALA A 175 10.65 9.14 -6.68
N THR A 176 11.44 10.21 -6.85
CA THR A 176 12.75 10.15 -7.53
C THR A 176 13.75 9.28 -6.78
N ALA A 177 13.86 9.42 -5.46
CA ALA A 177 14.76 8.61 -4.63
C ALA A 177 14.37 7.12 -4.66
N ILE A 178 13.08 6.80 -4.56
CA ILE A 178 12.58 5.43 -4.70
C ILE A 178 12.94 4.88 -6.08
N ARG A 179 12.69 5.65 -7.16
CA ARG A 179 13.02 5.24 -8.52
C ARG A 179 14.47 4.85 -8.68
N GLU A 180 15.40 5.65 -8.15
CA GLU A 180 16.83 5.33 -8.21
C GLU A 180 17.19 4.12 -7.36
N ALA A 181 16.71 4.07 -6.11
CA ALA A 181 17.10 3.01 -5.19
C ALA A 181 16.63 1.62 -5.66
N VAL A 182 15.42 1.52 -6.24
CA VAL A 182 14.87 0.22 -6.67
C VAL A 182 15.51 -0.32 -7.95
N ARG A 183 16.23 0.51 -8.73
CA ARG A 183 17.02 0.04 -9.88
C ARG A 183 18.07 -0.98 -9.46
N THR A 184 18.66 -0.81 -8.28
CA THR A 184 19.63 -1.77 -7.70
C THR A 184 19.02 -3.15 -7.45
N LEU A 185 17.69 -3.24 -7.37
CA LEU A 185 16.94 -4.49 -7.20
C LEU A 185 16.50 -5.10 -8.55
N GLY A 186 16.92 -4.54 -9.69
CA GLY A 186 16.43 -4.93 -11.01
C GLY A 186 14.96 -4.56 -11.26
N LEU A 187 14.45 -3.58 -10.49
CA LEU A 187 13.09 -3.08 -10.59
C LEU A 187 13.05 -1.74 -11.32
N GLU A 188 11.93 -1.49 -11.97
CA GLU A 188 11.56 -0.18 -12.47
C GLU A 188 10.20 0.14 -11.89
N ILE A 189 10.00 1.39 -11.53
CA ILE A 189 8.70 1.88 -11.06
C ILE A 189 8.17 2.95 -12.00
N ARG A 190 6.88 3.19 -11.88
CA ARG A 190 6.21 4.38 -12.40
C ARG A 190 5.51 5.07 -11.25
N ALA A 191 5.46 6.40 -11.26
CA ALA A 191 4.87 7.16 -10.18
C ALA A 191 3.96 8.28 -10.67
N GLY A 192 2.96 8.60 -9.86
CA GLY A 192 1.98 9.65 -10.08
C GLY A 192 1.82 10.53 -8.85
N LEU A 193 1.86 11.85 -9.02
CA LEU A 193 1.66 12.80 -7.92
C LEU A 193 0.58 13.82 -8.22
N HIS A 194 -0.25 14.06 -7.20
CA HIS A 194 -1.28 15.09 -7.24
C HIS A 194 -1.45 15.72 -5.86
N VAL A 195 -1.82 17.00 -5.82
CA VAL A 195 -2.23 17.69 -4.58
C VAL A 195 -3.73 17.82 -4.59
N GLY A 196 -4.36 17.36 -3.52
CA GLY A 196 -5.80 17.48 -3.37
C GLY A 196 -6.28 16.96 -2.03
N GLU A 197 -7.57 17.14 -1.80
CA GLU A 197 -8.20 16.77 -0.55
C GLU A 197 -8.60 15.30 -0.54
N TYR A 198 -8.45 14.70 0.64
CA TYR A 198 -8.96 13.37 0.92
C TYR A 198 -9.58 13.34 2.32
N LYS A 199 -10.43 12.34 2.55
CA LYS A 199 -11.08 12.09 3.83
C LYS A 199 -10.60 10.77 4.39
N VAL A 200 -10.38 10.74 5.70
CA VAL A 200 -10.16 9.50 6.45
C VAL A 200 -11.50 9.08 7.05
N SER A 201 -11.98 7.90 6.68
CA SER A 201 -13.20 7.29 7.20
C SER A 201 -12.85 5.95 7.83
N GLY A 202 -12.68 5.92 9.15
CA GLY A 202 -12.17 4.72 9.84
C GLY A 202 -10.76 4.35 9.34
N PRO A 203 -10.52 3.12 8.84
CA PRO A 203 -9.24 2.73 8.24
C PRO A 203 -9.12 3.09 6.75
N ASP A 204 -10.21 3.54 6.13
CA ASP A 204 -10.25 3.80 4.69
C ASP A 204 -9.93 5.26 4.39
N VAL A 205 -9.30 5.46 3.24
CA VAL A 205 -8.98 6.79 2.72
C VAL A 205 -9.71 6.94 1.41
N VAL A 206 -10.54 7.97 1.32
CA VAL A 206 -11.42 8.21 0.18
C VAL A 206 -11.23 9.64 -0.33
N GLY A 207 -11.30 9.82 -1.64
CA GLY A 207 -11.15 11.14 -2.25
C GLY A 207 -10.76 11.03 -3.72
N LEU A 208 -11.30 11.94 -4.53
CA LEU A 208 -10.98 12.01 -5.95
C LEU A 208 -9.48 12.19 -6.19
N ALA A 209 -8.79 12.89 -5.28
CA ALA A 209 -7.36 13.14 -5.38
C ALA A 209 -6.51 11.84 -5.37
N LEU A 210 -6.95 10.81 -4.63
CA LEU A 210 -6.30 9.49 -4.62
C LEU A 210 -6.46 8.81 -5.99
N HIS A 211 -7.66 8.89 -6.57
CA HIS A 211 -7.92 8.33 -7.89
C HIS A 211 -7.12 9.06 -8.97
N ILE A 212 -7.05 10.40 -8.91
CA ILE A 212 -6.23 11.20 -9.82
C ILE A 212 -4.77 10.75 -9.75
N GLY A 213 -4.18 10.67 -8.56
CA GLY A 213 -2.81 10.16 -8.37
C GLY A 213 -2.60 8.79 -9.02
N SER A 214 -3.54 7.86 -8.83
CA SER A 214 -3.47 6.51 -9.43
C SER A 214 -3.58 6.55 -10.95
N ARG A 215 -4.38 7.46 -11.51
CA ARG A 215 -4.47 7.65 -12.97
C ARG A 215 -3.20 8.27 -13.55
N LEU A 216 -2.53 9.15 -12.80
CA LEU A 216 -1.23 9.69 -13.22
C LEU A 216 -0.16 8.59 -13.24
N ALA A 217 -0.06 7.79 -12.17
CA ALA A 217 0.89 6.67 -12.13
C ALA A 217 0.63 5.67 -13.25
N ALA A 218 -0.63 5.38 -13.57
CA ALA A 218 -0.99 4.50 -14.69
C ALA A 218 -0.66 5.08 -16.07
N LYS A 219 -0.51 6.41 -16.21
CA LYS A 219 -0.09 7.07 -17.46
C LYS A 219 1.43 7.20 -17.57
N ALA A 220 2.14 7.08 -16.45
CA ALA A 220 3.59 7.15 -16.41
C ALA A 220 4.21 5.91 -17.07
N ARG A 221 5.24 6.16 -17.90
CA ARG A 221 6.11 5.13 -18.48
C ARG A 221 7.01 4.53 -17.40
N ALA A 222 7.73 3.47 -17.76
CA ALA A 222 8.73 2.90 -16.87
C ALA A 222 9.82 3.93 -16.52
N GLY A 223 10.13 4.03 -15.23
CA GLY A 223 11.04 5.04 -14.68
C GLY A 223 10.48 6.47 -14.67
N GLU A 224 9.22 6.68 -15.05
CA GLU A 224 8.66 8.03 -15.14
C GLU A 224 7.94 8.42 -13.84
N VAL A 225 8.17 9.66 -13.42
CA VAL A 225 7.40 10.33 -12.35
C VAL A 225 6.55 11.40 -13.01
N LEU A 226 5.23 11.19 -13.05
CA LEU A 226 4.27 12.16 -13.58
C LEU A 226 3.58 12.94 -12.47
N VAL A 227 3.36 14.22 -12.72
CA VAL A 227 2.68 15.13 -11.78
C VAL A 227 1.57 15.91 -12.48
N SER A 228 0.55 16.30 -11.72
CA SER A 228 -0.49 17.21 -12.20
C SER A 228 0.00 18.66 -12.22
N SER A 229 -0.69 19.56 -12.95
CA SER A 229 -0.45 21.01 -12.85
C SER A 229 -0.44 21.52 -11.41
N ALA A 230 -1.39 21.08 -10.57
CA ALA A 230 -1.46 21.47 -9.16
C ALA A 230 -0.17 21.18 -8.35
N VAL A 231 0.60 20.16 -8.74
CA VAL A 231 1.91 19.88 -8.10
C VAL A 231 2.97 20.81 -8.66
N ARG A 232 3.04 20.94 -9.99
CA ARG A 232 4.00 21.80 -10.70
C ARG A 232 3.85 23.26 -10.27
N ASP A 233 2.63 23.75 -10.11
CA ASP A 233 2.35 25.16 -9.77
C ASP A 233 2.68 25.49 -8.31
N LEU A 234 2.84 24.48 -7.45
CA LEU A 234 3.21 24.63 -6.03
C LEU A 234 4.70 24.40 -5.77
N ILE A 235 5.51 24.13 -6.80
CA ILE A 235 6.95 23.88 -6.68
C ILE A 235 7.69 24.87 -7.58
N SER A 236 8.72 25.51 -7.04
CA SER A 236 9.59 26.38 -7.83
C SER A 236 10.42 25.58 -8.84
N GLU A 237 10.59 26.08 -10.06
CA GLU A 237 11.44 25.45 -11.08
C GLU A 237 12.93 25.40 -10.67
N SER A 238 13.36 26.28 -9.76
CA SER A 238 14.69 26.23 -9.15
C SER A 238 14.89 25.02 -8.22
N GLU A 239 13.81 24.46 -7.69
CA GLU A 239 13.85 23.29 -6.81
C GLU A 239 13.74 21.99 -7.61
N ILE A 240 12.80 21.92 -8.56
CA ILE A 240 12.52 20.74 -9.37
C ILE A 240 12.11 21.18 -10.78
N ARG A 241 12.75 20.58 -11.79
CA ARG A 241 12.40 20.83 -13.20
C ARG A 241 11.33 19.88 -13.68
N PHE A 242 10.43 20.42 -14.49
CA PHE A 242 9.30 19.70 -15.07
C PHE A 242 9.29 19.86 -16.59
N LYS A 243 9.01 18.77 -17.30
CA LYS A 243 8.79 18.77 -18.74
C LYS A 243 7.32 18.53 -19.04
N ASP A 244 6.71 19.40 -19.84
CA ASP A 244 5.31 19.24 -20.24
C ASP A 244 5.10 17.93 -21.01
N ARG A 245 4.08 17.17 -20.60
CA ARG A 245 3.67 15.90 -21.19
C ARG A 245 2.34 16.02 -21.94
N GLY A 246 1.81 17.23 -22.07
CA GLY A 246 0.59 17.56 -22.78
C GLY A 246 -0.68 17.29 -21.98
N ILE A 247 -1.81 17.35 -22.67
CA ILE A 247 -3.15 17.26 -22.09
C ILE A 247 -3.74 15.85 -22.26
N HIS A 248 -4.07 15.20 -21.15
CA HIS A 248 -4.56 13.82 -21.08
C HIS A 248 -5.98 13.74 -20.54
N GLN A 249 -6.77 12.79 -21.06
CA GLN A 249 -8.00 12.35 -20.40
C GLN A 249 -7.65 11.25 -19.39
N LEU A 250 -8.04 11.43 -18.13
CA LEU A 250 -7.86 10.45 -17.08
C LEU A 250 -9.15 9.63 -16.94
N LYS A 251 -9.04 8.29 -16.90
CA LYS A 251 -10.20 7.39 -16.85
C LYS A 251 -11.05 7.65 -15.60
N GLY A 252 -12.31 8.02 -15.80
CA GLY A 252 -13.27 8.27 -14.73
C GLY A 252 -13.05 9.56 -13.93
N VAL A 253 -12.17 10.45 -14.41
CA VAL A 253 -11.97 11.78 -13.82
C VAL A 253 -12.51 12.81 -14.81
N PRO A 254 -13.38 13.75 -14.38
CA PRO A 254 -13.86 14.82 -15.25
C PRO A 254 -12.72 15.70 -15.77
N LYS A 255 -12.97 16.38 -16.89
CA LYS A 255 -12.05 17.32 -17.56
C LYS A 255 -10.80 16.65 -18.12
N ARG A 256 -10.06 17.41 -18.93
CA ARG A 256 -8.73 17.05 -19.42
C ARG A 256 -7.67 17.68 -18.52
N TRP A 257 -6.56 16.98 -18.34
CA TRP A 257 -5.52 17.30 -17.36
C TRP A 257 -4.18 17.46 -18.05
N ARG A 258 -3.53 18.62 -17.88
CA ARG A 258 -2.15 18.79 -18.30
C ARG A 258 -1.24 18.10 -17.29
N LEU A 259 -0.37 17.23 -17.79
CA LEU A 259 0.55 16.46 -16.97
C LEU A 259 1.99 16.90 -17.25
N TYR A 260 2.83 16.77 -16.25
CA TYR A 260 4.25 17.09 -16.36
C TYR A 260 5.07 15.90 -15.88
N ARG A 261 6.20 15.67 -16.56
CA ARG A 261 7.20 14.72 -16.14
C ARG A 261 8.25 15.43 -15.31
N VAL A 262 8.68 14.84 -14.20
CA VAL A 262 9.83 15.31 -13.43
C VAL A 262 11.12 14.99 -14.21
N ASP A 263 11.98 15.99 -14.42
CA ASP A 263 13.27 15.79 -15.07
C ASP A 263 14.36 15.39 -14.06
N GLY A 264 15.26 14.51 -14.49
CA GLY A 264 16.26 13.84 -13.65
C GLY A 264 15.83 12.43 -13.35
#